data_AF-A0A7J8E099-F1
#
_entry.id   AF-A0A7J8E099-F1
#
_cell.length_a   1.000
_cell.length_b   1.000
_cell.length_c   1.000
_cell.angle_alpha   90.00
_cell.angle_beta   90.00
_cell.angle_gamma   90.00
#
_symmetry.space_group_name_H-M   'P 1'
#
loop_
_entity.id
_entity.type
_entity.pdbx_description
1 polymer ?
#
loop_
_entity_poly.entity_id
_entity_poly.type
_entity_poly.pdbx_seq_one_letter_code
_entity_poly.pdbx_strand_id
1 'polypeptide(L)'
;MQETLSCLVVNLYPGNEGYSLMLRGKNGSDSETIRLPYEEGELLEYLDAEELPPILVDLLEKSQVNIFHCGCVIAEIRDYRQSSNMKSPGYQSRHILLRPTMQTLICDVHSITSDNHKWTQEDKLLLESQLILATAEPLCLDPSITVTCTANRLLYNKQKMNTRPMKR
;
A
#
# COMPACT_ATOMS: atom_id res chain seq x y z
N MET A 1 17.53 2.26 -19.83
CA MET A 1 16.49 3.31 -19.71
C MET A 1 15.69 2.97 -18.47
N GLN A 2 15.72 3.81 -17.44
CA GLN A 2 14.92 3.60 -16.24
C GLN A 2 13.51 4.12 -16.59
N GLU A 3 12.59 3.22 -16.89
CA GLU A 3 11.19 3.61 -17.15
C GLU A 3 10.65 4.30 -15.89
N THR A 4 10.20 5.55 -16.03
CA THR A 4 9.56 6.28 -14.94
C THR A 4 8.16 5.74 -14.75
N LEU A 5 8.03 4.69 -13.94
CA LEU A 5 6.75 4.13 -13.54
C LEU A 5 5.97 5.16 -12.72
N SER A 6 4.66 5.14 -12.86
CA SER A 6 3.77 5.91 -12.00
C SER A 6 3.80 5.30 -10.60
N CYS A 7 3.97 6.12 -9.57
CA CYS A 7 4.06 5.65 -8.20
C CYS A 7 3.44 6.63 -7.21
N LEU A 8 3.03 6.09 -6.06
CA LEU A 8 2.56 6.85 -4.92
C LEU A 8 3.78 7.28 -4.13
N VAL A 9 3.97 8.56 -3.91
CA VAL A 9 5.12 9.08 -3.18
C VAL A 9 4.67 9.46 -1.78
N VAL A 10 5.37 8.97 -0.78
CA VAL A 10 5.13 9.26 0.64
C VAL A 10 6.30 10.05 1.18
N ASN A 11 6.09 11.29 1.56
CA ASN A 11 7.14 12.13 2.15
C ASN A 11 7.02 12.07 3.68
N LEU A 12 8.11 11.71 4.37
CA LEU A 12 8.21 11.68 5.83
C LEU A 12 9.07 12.84 6.31
N TYR A 13 8.48 13.78 7.05
CA TYR A 13 9.14 15.01 7.50
C TYR A 13 9.72 14.91 8.92
N PRO A 14 10.79 15.65 9.25
CA PRO A 14 11.39 15.65 10.60
C PRO A 14 10.48 16.23 11.68
N GLY A 15 10.74 15.83 12.93
CA GLY A 15 9.97 16.28 14.10
C GLY A 15 8.50 15.86 14.04
N ASN A 16 7.60 16.76 14.39
CA ASN A 16 6.15 16.56 14.34
C ASN A 16 5.52 17.22 13.09
N GLU A 17 6.29 17.39 12.01
CA GLU A 17 5.76 17.95 10.76
C GLU A 17 4.87 16.98 9.97
N GLY A 18 4.84 15.71 10.37
CA GLY A 18 3.96 14.70 9.79
C GLY A 18 4.46 14.12 8.46
N TYR A 19 3.52 13.65 7.65
CA TYR A 19 3.79 13.05 6.35
C TYR A 19 2.80 13.53 5.28
N SER A 20 3.14 13.41 4.00
CA SER A 20 2.24 13.74 2.89
C SER A 20 2.30 12.68 1.80
N LEU A 21 1.26 12.65 0.97
CA LEU A 21 1.14 11.77 -0.19
C LEU A 21 1.21 12.60 -1.47
N MET A 22 1.78 12.04 -2.52
CA MET A 22 1.85 12.67 -3.83
C MET A 22 1.73 11.62 -4.92
N LEU A 23 0.93 11.89 -5.95
CA LEU A 23 0.85 11.02 -7.12
C LEU A 23 1.84 11.48 -8.17
N ARG A 24 2.79 10.63 -8.53
CA ARG A 24 3.71 10.89 -9.63
C ARG A 24 3.17 10.33 -10.93
N GLY A 25 2.71 11.22 -11.80
CA GLY A 25 2.37 10.89 -13.18
C GLY A 25 3.60 10.79 -14.10
N LYS A 26 3.45 10.13 -15.25
CA LYS A 26 4.52 10.05 -16.28
C LYS A 26 4.91 11.42 -16.86
N ASN A 27 4.06 12.43 -16.69
CA ASN A 27 4.23 13.77 -17.24
C ASN A 27 4.74 14.79 -16.21
N GLY A 28 5.07 14.38 -14.98
CA GLY A 28 5.54 15.27 -13.92
C GLY A 28 4.46 16.17 -13.31
N SER A 29 3.17 15.88 -13.56
CA SER A 29 2.05 16.51 -12.84
C SER A 29 1.95 15.90 -11.45
N ASP A 30 2.72 16.43 -10.53
CA ASP A 30 2.77 15.98 -9.14
C ASP A 30 1.72 16.77 -8.34
N SER A 31 0.75 16.07 -7.72
CA SER A 31 -0.21 16.65 -6.79
C SER A 31 0.05 16.12 -5.40
N GLU A 32 0.54 16.98 -4.52
CA GLU A 32 0.83 16.66 -3.11
C GLU A 32 -0.39 17.00 -2.23
N THR A 33 -0.71 16.11 -1.30
CA THR A 33 -1.75 16.34 -0.29
C THR A 33 -1.26 17.29 0.79
N ILE A 34 -2.20 17.77 1.62
CA ILE A 34 -1.81 18.38 2.90
C ILE A 34 -0.99 17.40 3.74
N ARG A 35 -0.17 17.94 4.65
CA ARG A 35 0.58 17.13 5.62
C ARG A 35 -0.38 16.61 6.68
N LEU A 36 -0.35 15.30 6.89
CA LEU A 36 -1.07 14.58 7.93
C LEU A 36 -0.15 14.40 9.15
N PRO A 37 -0.66 14.60 10.37
CA PRO A 37 0.12 14.43 11.59
C PRO A 37 0.55 12.96 11.78
N TYR A 38 1.65 12.73 12.51
CA TYR A 38 2.14 11.36 12.77
C TYR A 38 1.22 10.57 13.71
N GLU A 39 0.38 11.27 14.46
CA GLU A 39 -0.70 10.73 15.27
C GLU A 39 -1.75 10.00 14.42
N GLU A 40 -1.94 10.42 13.17
CA GLU A 40 -2.75 9.71 12.17
C GLU A 40 -1.94 8.57 11.55
N GLY A 41 -1.65 7.56 12.37
CA GLY A 41 -0.75 6.46 12.03
C GLY A 41 -1.37 5.35 11.18
N GLU A 42 -2.69 5.30 10.99
CA GLU A 42 -3.35 4.18 10.29
C GLU A 42 -2.78 3.93 8.90
N LEU A 43 -2.56 5.01 8.13
CA LEU A 43 -1.93 4.89 6.81
C LEU A 43 -0.51 4.34 6.89
N LEU A 44 0.25 4.78 7.89
CA LEU A 44 1.63 4.32 8.10
C LEU A 44 1.67 2.83 8.44
N GLU A 45 0.66 2.31 9.15
CA GLU A 45 0.54 0.88 9.44
C GLU A 45 0.36 0.05 8.15
N TYR A 46 -0.49 0.50 7.22
CA TYR A 46 -0.64 -0.14 5.90
C TYR A 46 0.65 -0.07 5.08
N LEU A 47 1.35 1.07 5.09
CA LEU A 47 2.64 1.22 4.40
C LEU A 47 3.72 0.29 4.96
N ASP A 48 3.77 0.11 6.28
CA ASP A 48 4.69 -0.82 6.94
C ASP A 48 4.31 -2.29 6.69
N ALA A 49 3.02 -2.58 6.53
CA ALA A 49 2.51 -3.90 6.16
C ALA A 49 2.66 -4.21 4.66
N GLU A 50 3.07 -3.26 3.82
CA GLU A 50 3.06 -3.36 2.35
C GLU A 50 1.66 -3.67 1.79
N GLU A 51 0.63 -3.13 2.44
CA GLU A 51 -0.78 -3.31 2.09
C GLU A 51 -1.36 -2.01 1.52
N LEU A 52 -2.24 -2.12 0.52
CA LEU A 52 -2.94 -0.99 -0.08
C LEU A 52 -4.07 -0.54 0.86
N PRO A 53 -4.05 0.71 1.37
CA PRO A 53 -5.13 1.23 2.21
C PRO A 53 -6.43 1.37 1.40
N PRO A 54 -7.58 0.83 1.88
CA PRO A 54 -8.86 0.92 1.18
C PRO A 54 -9.31 2.35 0.84
N ILE A 55 -9.00 3.31 1.71
CA ILE A 55 -9.33 4.73 1.51
C ILE A 55 -8.67 5.33 0.26
N LEU A 56 -7.56 4.77 -0.20
CA LEU A 56 -6.86 5.27 -1.38
C LEU A 56 -7.41 4.69 -2.69
N VAL A 57 -8.11 3.55 -2.67
CA VAL A 57 -8.53 2.83 -3.89
C VAL A 57 -9.34 3.74 -4.82
N ASP A 58 -10.44 4.31 -4.32
CA ASP A 58 -11.31 5.20 -5.09
C ASP A 58 -10.57 6.43 -5.63
N LEU A 59 -9.62 6.97 -4.84
CA LEU A 59 -8.86 8.16 -5.22
C LEU A 59 -7.87 7.83 -6.35
N LEU A 60 -7.21 6.68 -6.27
CA LEU A 60 -6.26 6.21 -7.27
C LEU A 60 -6.98 5.83 -8.57
N GLU A 61 -8.15 5.19 -8.48
CA GLU A 61 -8.99 4.84 -9.64
C GLU A 61 -9.50 6.08 -10.38
N LYS A 62 -9.94 7.11 -9.65
CA LYS A 62 -10.39 8.39 -10.23
C LYS A 62 -9.24 9.26 -10.75
N SER A 63 -7.99 8.91 -10.42
CA SER A 63 -6.84 9.66 -10.90
C SER A 63 -6.64 9.44 -12.41
N GLN A 64 -6.13 10.45 -13.12
CA GLN A 64 -5.82 10.33 -14.56
C GLN A 64 -4.57 9.49 -14.83
N VAL A 65 -3.94 8.95 -13.78
CA VAL A 65 -2.65 8.25 -13.84
C VAL A 65 -2.89 6.76 -13.66
N ASN A 66 -2.50 5.96 -14.65
CA ASN A 66 -2.52 4.51 -14.51
C ASN A 66 -1.37 4.04 -13.59
N ILE A 67 -1.66 3.98 -12.30
CA ILE A 67 -0.72 3.64 -11.22
C ILE A 67 -0.76 2.16 -10.81
N PHE A 68 -1.84 1.46 -11.17
CA PHE A 68 -2.01 0.06 -10.81
C PHE A 68 -1.18 -0.86 -11.70
N HIS A 69 -0.41 -1.73 -11.06
CA HIS A 69 0.42 -2.75 -11.69
C HIS A 69 -0.01 -4.12 -11.15
N CYS A 70 -0.80 -4.87 -11.94
CA CYS A 70 -1.38 -6.16 -11.52
C CYS A 70 -2.14 -6.05 -10.19
N GLY A 71 -2.96 -5.01 -10.02
CA GLY A 71 -3.72 -4.73 -8.80
C GLY A 71 -2.89 -4.18 -7.63
N CYS A 72 -1.56 -4.09 -7.78
CA CYS A 72 -0.66 -3.52 -6.77
C CYS A 72 -0.29 -2.07 -7.11
N VAL A 73 0.16 -1.31 -6.11
CA VAL A 73 0.63 0.07 -6.27
C VAL A 73 2.08 0.18 -5.82
N ILE A 74 2.94 0.73 -6.66
CA ILE A 74 4.32 1.01 -6.29
C ILE A 74 4.32 2.29 -5.46
N ALA A 75 4.90 2.25 -4.26
CA ALA A 75 5.08 3.42 -3.42
C ALA A 75 6.56 3.77 -3.20
N GLU A 76 6.93 5.03 -3.43
CA GLU A 76 8.23 5.59 -3.10
C GLU A 76 8.15 6.33 -1.76
N ILE A 77 8.89 5.88 -0.77
CA ILE A 77 8.96 6.53 0.54
C ILE A 77 10.23 7.37 0.60
N ARG A 78 10.05 8.67 0.78
CA ARG A 78 11.09 9.68 0.89
C ARG A 78 11.21 10.12 2.34
N ASP A 79 12.27 9.68 2.99
CA ASP A 79 12.54 9.99 4.39
C ASP A 79 13.47 11.21 4.50
N TYR A 80 12.90 12.37 4.83
CA TYR A 80 13.64 13.62 5.04
C TYR A 80 14.25 13.69 6.45
N ARG A 81 13.84 12.80 7.37
CA ARG A 81 14.32 12.76 8.76
C ARG A 81 15.76 12.28 8.85
N GLN A 82 16.21 11.48 7.88
CA GLN A 82 17.55 10.88 7.84
C GLN A 82 18.53 11.67 6.95
N SER A 83 18.28 12.95 6.71
CA SER A 83 19.09 13.80 5.83
C SER A 83 20.43 14.20 6.47
N SER A 84 21.35 13.26 6.67
CA SER A 84 22.72 13.55 7.10
C SER A 84 23.67 13.64 5.91
N ASN A 85 24.13 14.88 5.65
CA ASN A 85 25.33 15.25 4.89
C ASN A 85 25.26 15.31 3.34
N MET A 86 25.23 16.56 2.87
CA MET A 86 25.80 17.16 1.66
C MET A 86 25.92 16.32 0.36
N LYS A 87 25.25 16.84 -0.67
CA LYS A 87 25.34 16.59 -2.13
C LYS A 87 24.30 15.58 -2.63
N SER A 88 23.25 16.09 -3.28
CA SER A 88 22.07 15.40 -3.85
C SER A 88 20.91 15.18 -2.84
N PRO A 89 19.66 15.05 -3.33
CA PRO A 89 18.46 15.63 -2.72
C PRO A 89 18.26 15.13 -1.28
N GLY A 90 17.89 16.04 -0.38
CA GLY A 90 17.93 15.87 1.08
C GLY A 90 16.92 14.88 1.68
N TYR A 91 16.77 13.69 1.10
CA TYR A 91 15.95 12.58 1.60
C TYR A 91 16.55 11.22 1.22
N GLN A 92 16.26 10.21 2.03
CA GLN A 92 16.54 8.81 1.69
C GLN A 92 15.30 8.19 1.03
N SER A 93 15.46 7.62 -0.16
CA SER A 93 14.35 7.00 -0.91
C SER A 93 14.36 5.48 -0.79
N ARG A 94 13.20 4.86 -0.51
CA ARG A 94 12.94 3.41 -0.60
C ARG A 94 11.68 3.15 -1.42
N HIS A 95 11.62 2.03 -2.13
CA HIS A 95 10.41 1.62 -2.85
C HIS A 95 9.79 0.40 -2.19
N ILE A 96 8.46 0.39 -2.07
CA ILE A 96 7.67 -0.75 -1.60
C ILE A 96 6.53 -1.03 -2.57
N LEU A 97 6.01 -2.26 -2.52
CA LEU A 97 4.86 -2.68 -3.32
C LEU A 97 3.65 -2.85 -2.41
N LEU A 98 2.65 -1.98 -2.56
CA LEU A 98 1.39 -2.06 -1.83
C LEU A 98 0.50 -3.09 -2.51
N ARG A 99 0.21 -4.18 -1.81
CA ARG A 99 -0.62 -5.28 -2.30
C ARG A 99 -2.09 -5.05 -1.94
N PRO A 100 -3.04 -5.48 -2.79
CA PRO A 100 -4.46 -5.41 -2.45
C PRO A 100 -4.75 -6.24 -1.20
N THR A 101 -5.71 -5.79 -0.40
CA THR A 101 -6.22 -6.50 0.78
C THR A 101 -7.63 -7.01 0.51
N MET A 102 -8.16 -7.87 1.37
CA MET A 102 -9.56 -8.29 1.26
C MET A 102 -10.52 -7.09 1.28
N GLN A 103 -10.19 -6.04 2.06
CA GLN A 103 -10.99 -4.82 2.10
C GLN A 103 -10.97 -4.05 0.79
N THR A 104 -9.81 -3.94 0.12
CA THR A 104 -9.73 -3.26 -1.19
C THR A 104 -10.51 -4.03 -2.25
N LEU A 105 -10.45 -5.37 -2.24
CA LEU A 105 -11.24 -6.20 -3.15
C LEU A 105 -12.75 -6.05 -2.93
N ILE A 106 -13.19 -5.91 -1.67
CA ILE A 106 -14.59 -5.61 -1.34
C ILE A 106 -14.99 -4.24 -1.87
N CYS A 107 -14.13 -3.22 -1.74
CA CYS A 107 -14.35 -1.91 -2.36
C CYS A 107 -14.54 -2.04 -3.88
N ASP A 108 -13.69 -2.82 -4.56
CA ASP A 108 -13.79 -3.03 -6.01
C ASP A 108 -15.13 -3.71 -6.40
N VAL A 109 -15.53 -4.76 -5.68
CA VAL A 109 -16.82 -5.43 -5.89
C VAL A 109 -17.98 -4.46 -5.70
N HIS A 110 -17.93 -3.62 -4.67
CA HIS A 110 -18.95 -2.59 -4.44
C HIS A 110 -18.98 -1.54 -5.55
N SER A 111 -17.83 -1.09 -6.03
CA SER A 111 -17.74 -0.13 -7.15
C SER A 111 -18.33 -0.71 -8.43
N ILE A 112 -17.99 -1.96 -8.78
CA ILE A 112 -18.52 -2.66 -9.97
C ILE A 112 -20.02 -2.91 -9.88
N THR A 113 -20.52 -3.24 -8.69
CA THR A 113 -21.91 -3.66 -8.47
C THR A 113 -22.82 -2.54 -7.96
N SER A 114 -22.33 -1.30 -7.99
CA SER A 114 -23.06 -0.09 -7.57
C SER A 114 -24.35 0.13 -8.36
N ASP A 115 -24.40 -0.32 -9.62
CA ASP A 115 -25.61 -0.37 -10.45
C ASP A 115 -26.56 -1.49 -9.99
N ASN A 116 -27.25 -1.24 -8.87
CA ASN A 116 -28.04 -2.25 -8.13
C ASN A 116 -29.19 -2.92 -8.93
N HIS A 117 -29.56 -2.39 -10.10
CA HIS A 117 -30.64 -2.93 -10.93
C HIS A 117 -30.21 -4.12 -11.82
N LYS A 118 -28.91 -4.42 -11.89
CA LYS A 118 -28.36 -5.49 -12.75
C LYS A 118 -27.80 -6.70 -12.01
N TRP A 119 -27.53 -6.58 -10.71
CA TRP A 119 -26.78 -7.57 -9.95
C TRP A 119 -27.63 -8.18 -8.84
N THR A 120 -27.87 -9.49 -8.90
CA THR A 120 -28.46 -10.22 -7.77
C THR A 120 -27.41 -10.46 -6.68
N GLN A 121 -27.84 -10.92 -5.50
CA GLN A 121 -26.90 -11.24 -4.43
C GLN A 121 -26.00 -12.43 -4.80
N GLU A 122 -26.56 -13.42 -5.50
CA GLU A 122 -25.82 -14.57 -6.03
C GLU A 122 -24.76 -14.14 -7.04
N ASP A 123 -25.06 -13.18 -7.92
CA ASP A 123 -24.09 -12.66 -8.89
C ASP A 123 -22.93 -11.96 -8.18
N LYS A 124 -23.21 -11.20 -7.11
CA LYS A 124 -22.19 -10.52 -6.29
C LYS A 124 -21.26 -11.54 -5.63
N LEU A 125 -21.81 -12.60 -5.05
CA LEU A 125 -21.04 -13.68 -4.43
C LEU A 125 -20.18 -14.42 -5.46
N LEU A 126 -20.71 -14.66 -6.67
CA LEU A 126 -19.95 -15.30 -7.74
C LEU A 126 -18.77 -14.43 -8.19
N LEU A 127 -19.00 -13.12 -8.34
CA LEU A 127 -17.94 -12.16 -8.67
C LEU A 127 -16.84 -12.14 -7.60
N GLU A 128 -17.22 -12.05 -6.32
CA GLU A 128 -16.29 -12.06 -5.20
C GLU A 128 -15.44 -13.34 -5.20
N SER A 129 -16.07 -14.51 -5.36
CA SER A 129 -15.38 -15.81 -5.42
C SER A 129 -14.34 -15.85 -6.55
N GLN A 130 -14.71 -15.40 -7.75
CA GLN A 130 -13.79 -15.37 -8.89
C GLN A 130 -12.63 -14.39 -8.67
N LEU A 131 -12.91 -13.21 -8.10
CA LEU A 131 -11.90 -12.21 -7.82
C LEU A 131 -10.88 -12.71 -6.79
N ILE A 132 -11.36 -13.35 -5.71
CA ILE A 132 -10.51 -13.98 -4.70
C ILE A 132 -9.62 -15.05 -5.35
N LEU A 133 -10.20 -15.95 -6.15
CA LEU A 133 -9.43 -17.02 -6.80
C LEU A 133 -8.39 -16.48 -7.80
N ALA A 134 -8.71 -15.39 -8.50
CA ALA A 134 -7.81 -14.78 -9.48
C ALA A 134 -6.66 -13.99 -8.83
N THR A 135 -6.86 -13.46 -7.62
CA THR A 135 -5.89 -12.61 -6.91
C THR A 135 -5.15 -13.34 -5.79
N ALA A 136 -5.60 -14.54 -5.40
CA ALA A 136 -4.97 -15.33 -4.36
C ALA A 136 -3.52 -15.68 -4.71
N GLU A 137 -2.62 -15.43 -3.76
CA GLU A 137 -1.26 -15.95 -3.82
C GLU A 137 -1.27 -17.49 -3.83
N PRO A 138 -0.25 -18.14 -4.42
CA PRO A 138 -0.17 -19.59 -4.46
C PRO A 138 -0.24 -20.18 -3.05
N LEU A 139 -1.31 -20.92 -2.79
CA LEU A 139 -1.54 -21.58 -1.52
C LEU A 139 -0.53 -22.72 -1.32
N CYS A 140 0.22 -22.64 -0.23
CA CYS A 140 1.05 -23.77 0.20
C CYS A 140 0.16 -24.79 0.92
N LEU A 141 -0.20 -25.87 0.21
CA LEU A 141 -0.99 -26.97 0.77
C LEU A 141 -0.12 -28.06 1.43
N ASP A 142 1.20 -27.83 1.53
CA ASP A 142 2.16 -28.76 2.13
C ASP A 142 2.82 -28.16 3.38
N PRO A 143 2.33 -28.48 4.59
CA PRO A 143 2.87 -27.92 5.81
C PRO A 143 4.25 -28.51 6.14
N SER A 144 5.26 -27.65 6.26
CA SER A 144 6.62 -28.04 6.64
C SER A 144 7.12 -27.23 7.84
N ILE A 145 7.63 -27.92 8.86
CA ILE A 145 8.13 -27.28 10.08
C ILE A 145 9.32 -26.36 9.79
N THR A 146 10.13 -26.70 8.79
CA THR A 146 11.27 -25.90 8.34
C THR A 146 10.81 -24.56 7.76
N VAL A 147 9.71 -24.58 6.99
CA VAL A 147 9.09 -23.37 6.45
C VAL A 147 8.55 -22.51 7.58
N THR A 148 7.84 -23.09 8.55
CA THR A 148 7.33 -22.38 9.73
C THR A 148 8.46 -21.72 10.54
N CYS A 149 9.54 -22.46 10.86
CA CYS A 149 10.67 -21.89 11.59
C CYS A 149 11.34 -20.74 10.83
N THR A 150 11.46 -20.87 9.51
CA THR A 150 12.04 -19.83 8.65
C THR A 150 11.15 -18.59 8.60
N ALA A 151 9.84 -18.77 8.40
CA ALA A 151 8.85 -17.71 8.40
C ALA A 151 8.84 -16.95 9.74
N ASN A 152 8.87 -17.67 10.87
CA ASN A 152 8.93 -17.07 12.21
C ASN A 152 10.21 -16.22 12.40
N ARG A 153 11.36 -16.72 11.95
CA ARG A 153 12.61 -15.96 12.03
C ARG A 153 12.59 -14.70 11.17
N LEU A 154 12.03 -14.78 9.96
CA LEU A 154 11.85 -13.63 9.07
C LEU A 154 10.91 -12.59 9.70
N LEU A 155 9.78 -13.03 10.25
CA LEU A 155 8.81 -12.16 10.93
C LEU A 155 9.43 -11.45 12.13
N TYR A 156 10.14 -12.20 12.98
CA TYR A 156 10.86 -11.63 14.12
C TYR A 156 11.85 -10.53 13.68
N ASN A 157 12.62 -10.78 12.62
CA ASN A 157 13.57 -9.79 12.10
C ASN A 157 12.87 -8.55 11.55
N LYS A 158 11.73 -8.71 10.85
CA LYS A 158 10.92 -7.58 10.35
C LYS A 158 10.37 -6.72 11.48
N GLN A 159 9.86 -7.35 12.54
CA GLN A 159 9.18 -6.66 13.65
C GLN A 159 10.09 -6.36 14.85
N LYS A 160 11.38 -6.68 14.76
CA LYS A 160 12.33 -6.59 15.88
C LYS A 160 12.32 -5.24 16.60
N MET A 161 12.10 -4.16 15.85
CA MET A 161 12.09 -2.79 16.35
C MET A 161 10.68 -2.19 16.44
N ASN A 162 9.65 -2.93 16.03
CA ASN A 162 8.26 -2.49 16.09
C ASN A 162 7.64 -2.94 17.42
N THR A 163 8.03 -2.26 18.49
CA THR A 163 7.45 -2.50 19.83
C THR A 163 6.32 -1.51 20.05
N ARG A 164 5.08 -1.97 19.82
CA ARG A 164 3.91 -1.24 20.35
C ARG A 164 4.05 -1.16 21.89
N PRO A 165 3.73 -0.02 22.52
CA PRO A 165 3.74 0.05 23.98
C PRO A 165 2.84 -1.05 24.53
N MET A 166 3.34 -1.84 25.48
CA MET A 166 2.50 -2.84 26.15
C MET A 166 1.31 -2.11 26.77
N LYS A 167 0.09 -2.50 26.38
CA LYS A 167 -1.13 -2.05 27.05
C LYS A 167 -0.98 -2.44 28.53
N ARG A 168 -0.88 -1.43 29.40
CA ARG A 168 -0.86 -1.59 30.86
C ARG A 168 -2.26 -1.90 31.38
#